data_AF-A0A2G6P522-F1
#
_entry.id   AF-A0A2G6P522-F1
#
_cell.length_a   1.000
_cell.length_b   1.000
_cell.length_c   1.000
_cell.angle_alpha   90.00
_cell.angle_beta   90.00
_cell.angle_gamma   90.00
#
_symmetry.space_group_name_H-M   'P 1'
#
loop_
_entity.id
_entity.type
_entity.pdbx_description
1 polymer ?
#
loop_
_entity_poly.entity_id
_entity_poly.type
_entity_poly.pdbx_seq_one_letter_code
_entity_poly.pdbx_strand_id
1 'polypeptide(L)'
;MLKRGLPLLIAVVFGGLTLLSLLFKLPEISNLILGWVTFLAGIALFLGVINLLLVHLYRFFRHRPFTSKNVYSGVLALSWLTVFGLGMTDRFNVTHNAMDQAFQWVQVPLEAALASLLAFFLVLSGIRLLQRRRTIWTLIFFITAVLVLFANALLINPYTPGNINQLIAQARSLVQGLVVTAGIRGVLIGVALGIITLTIRILIGVERPYNK
;
A
#
# COMPACT_ATOMS: atom_id res chain seq x y z
N MET A 1 31.97 18.96 -5.05
CA MET A 1 32.03 17.48 -5.04
C MET A 1 31.72 16.90 -3.65
N LEU A 2 32.30 17.43 -2.55
CA LEU A 2 32.02 16.96 -1.17
C LEU A 2 30.52 16.95 -0.78
N LYS A 3 29.76 18.01 -1.09
CA LYS A 3 28.33 18.13 -0.68
C LYS A 3 27.41 17.04 -1.27
N ARG A 4 27.83 16.37 -2.35
CA ARG A 4 27.03 15.31 -3.02
C ARG A 4 27.54 13.90 -2.69
N GLY A 5 28.80 13.75 -2.29
CA GLY A 5 29.39 12.45 -1.91
C GLY A 5 29.12 12.05 -0.46
N LEU A 6 28.91 13.04 0.43
CA LEU A 6 28.71 12.78 1.86
C LEU A 6 27.46 11.94 2.18
N PRO A 7 26.28 12.20 1.59
CA PRO A 7 25.10 11.36 1.83
C PRO A 7 25.29 9.92 1.33
N LEU A 8 26.00 9.76 0.20
CA LEU A 8 26.31 8.45 -0.36
C LEU A 8 27.25 7.68 0.56
N LEU A 9 28.33 8.32 1.03
CA LEU A 9 29.28 7.72 1.94
C LEU A 9 28.59 7.25 3.23
N ILE A 10 27.72 8.09 3.81
CA ILE A 10 26.92 7.72 4.98
C ILE A 10 26.05 6.49 4.67
N ALA A 11 25.32 6.50 3.55
CA ALA A 11 24.47 5.37 3.16
C ALA A 11 25.25 4.07 2.98
N VAL A 12 26.41 4.12 2.32
CA VAL A 12 27.27 2.95 2.07
C VAL A 12 27.89 2.44 3.37
N VAL A 13 28.41 3.32 4.23
CA VAL A 13 29.04 2.91 5.49
C VAL A 13 28.02 2.32 6.45
N PHE A 14 26.92 3.03 6.74
CA PHE A 14 25.92 2.52 7.68
C PHE A 14 25.18 1.31 7.13
N GLY A 15 24.87 1.28 5.82
CA GLY A 15 24.27 0.11 5.19
C GLY A 15 25.22 -1.10 5.11
N GLY A 16 26.52 -0.88 4.95
CA GLY A 16 27.53 -1.94 5.04
C GLY A 16 27.68 -2.47 6.47
N LEU A 17 27.71 -1.56 7.46
CA LEU A 17 27.78 -1.93 8.88
C LEU A 17 26.56 -2.73 9.33
N THR A 18 25.35 -2.36 8.90
CA THR A 18 24.15 -3.17 9.23
C THR A 18 24.24 -4.57 8.64
N LEU A 19 24.65 -4.70 7.38
CA LEU A 19 24.82 -6.01 6.74
C LEU A 19 25.88 -6.87 7.45
N LEU A 20 27.05 -6.30 7.77
CA LEU A 20 28.10 -7.02 8.49
C LEU A 20 27.63 -7.44 9.88
N SER A 21 26.97 -6.53 10.61
CA SER A 21 26.44 -6.81 11.95
C SER A 21 25.41 -7.94 11.95
N LEU A 22 24.54 -7.99 10.93
CA LEU A 22 23.55 -9.05 10.78
C LEU A 22 24.20 -10.37 10.36
N LEU A 23 25.18 -10.33 9.45
CA LEU A 23 25.88 -11.52 8.94
C LEU A 23 26.69 -12.23 10.03
N PHE A 24 27.42 -11.46 10.85
CA PHE A 24 28.24 -11.98 11.95
C PHE A 24 27.45 -12.16 13.26
N LYS A 25 26.14 -11.93 13.25
CA LYS A 25 25.25 -12.05 14.43
C LYS A 25 25.78 -11.27 15.64
N LEU A 26 26.07 -9.98 15.44
CA LEU A 26 26.49 -9.06 16.49
C LEU A 26 25.27 -8.25 16.97
N PRO A 27 24.47 -8.76 17.94
CA PRO A 27 23.16 -8.20 18.27
C PRO A 27 23.25 -6.78 18.85
N GLU A 28 24.30 -6.46 19.60
CA GLU A 28 24.47 -5.13 20.21
C GLU A 28 24.57 -4.03 19.15
N ILE A 29 25.39 -4.26 18.13
CA ILE A 29 25.60 -3.31 17.02
C ILE A 29 24.35 -3.26 16.15
N SER A 30 23.75 -4.40 15.82
CA SER A 30 22.56 -4.43 14.96
C SER A 30 21.38 -3.75 15.64
N ASN A 31 21.17 -3.99 16.94
CA ASN A 31 20.06 -3.38 17.67
C ASN A 31 20.25 -1.86 17.81
N LEU A 32 21.48 -1.41 18.07
CA LEU A 32 21.78 0.02 18.11
C LEU A 32 21.47 0.69 16.77
N ILE A 33 21.99 0.14 15.66
CA ILE A 33 21.78 0.75 14.34
C ILE A 33 20.31 0.67 13.94
N LEU A 34 19.64 -0.48 14.15
CA LEU A 34 18.23 -0.63 13.83
C LEU A 34 17.35 0.31 14.68
N GLY A 35 17.69 0.55 15.95
CA GLY A 35 17.01 1.54 16.78
C GLY A 35 17.08 2.95 16.18
N TRP A 36 18.26 3.37 15.74
CA TRP A 36 18.43 4.65 15.02
C TRP A 36 17.69 4.67 13.69
N VAL A 37 17.72 3.59 12.91
CA VAL A 37 16.97 3.48 11.65
C VAL A 37 15.48 3.64 11.89
N THR A 38 14.92 2.95 12.88
CA THR A 38 13.49 3.05 13.23
C THR A 38 13.12 4.46 13.70
N PHE A 39 13.96 5.08 14.53
CA PHE A 39 13.77 6.47 14.97
C PHE A 39 13.78 7.45 13.79
N LEU A 40 14.80 7.37 12.93
CA LEU A 40 14.94 8.22 11.75
C LEU A 40 13.81 7.97 10.74
N ALA A 41 13.36 6.72 10.57
CA ALA A 41 12.22 6.39 9.72
C ALA A 41 10.94 7.04 10.24
N GLY A 42 10.71 7.04 11.56
CA GLY A 42 9.60 7.75 12.19
C GLY A 42 9.65 9.27 11.92
N ILE A 43 10.82 9.89 12.11
CA ILE A 43 11.02 11.32 11.81
C ILE A 43 10.82 11.60 10.31
N ALA A 44 11.37 10.77 9.44
CA ALA A 44 11.26 10.93 8.00
C ALA A 44 9.80 10.81 7.51
N LEU A 45 9.04 9.86 8.07
CA LEU A 45 7.61 9.74 7.80
C LEU A 45 6.88 11.00 8.25
N PHE A 46 7.13 11.46 9.47
CA PHE A 46 6.51 12.67 10.02
C PHE A 46 6.81 13.92 9.17
N LEU A 47 8.09 14.15 8.85
CA LEU A 47 8.52 15.22 7.96
C LEU A 47 7.95 15.06 6.55
N GLY A 48 7.83 13.83 6.04
CA GLY A 48 7.24 13.54 4.74
C GLY A 48 5.78 13.94 4.67
N VAL A 49 5.00 13.61 5.71
CA VAL A 49 3.58 14.01 5.83
C VAL A 49 3.45 15.53 5.93
N ILE A 50 4.23 16.18 6.78
CA ILE A 50 4.23 17.65 6.92
C ILE A 50 4.64 18.32 5.60
N ASN A 51 5.68 17.82 4.94
CA ASN A 51 6.14 18.38 3.67
C ASN A 51 5.06 18.29 2.59
N LEU A 52 4.39 17.14 2.48
CA LEU A 52 3.28 16.96 1.54
C LEU A 52 2.16 17.97 1.85
N LEU A 53 1.78 18.11 3.12
CA LEU A 53 0.79 19.09 3.56
C LEU A 53 1.19 20.51 3.17
N LEU A 54 2.42 20.93 3.53
CA LEU A 54 2.91 22.28 3.26
C LEU A 54 2.95 22.57 1.76
N VAL A 55 3.36 21.62 0.92
CA VAL A 55 3.36 21.77 -0.54
C VAL A 55 1.94 22.01 -1.06
N HIS A 56 0.95 21.28 -0.56
CA HIS A 56 -0.43 21.42 -1.01
C HIS A 56 -1.10 22.70 -0.47
N LEU A 57 -0.88 23.07 0.80
CA LEU A 57 -1.33 24.36 1.34
C LEU A 57 -0.69 25.53 0.61
N TYR A 58 0.62 25.50 0.41
CA TYR A 58 1.35 26.56 -0.28
C TYR A 58 0.86 26.73 -1.72
N ARG A 59 0.64 25.62 -2.44
CA ARG A 59 0.08 25.65 -3.80
C ARG A 59 -1.34 26.23 -3.82
N PHE A 60 -2.14 25.98 -2.79
CA PHE A 60 -3.49 26.54 -2.66
C PHE A 60 -3.47 28.05 -2.37
N PHE A 61 -2.64 28.51 -1.43
CA PHE A 61 -2.59 29.92 -1.01
C PHE A 61 -1.83 30.85 -1.97
N ARG A 62 -0.93 30.32 -2.82
CA ARG A 62 -0.13 31.14 -3.73
C ARG A 62 -0.85 31.44 -5.06
N HIS A 63 -1.67 32.51 -5.03
CA HIS A 63 -2.04 33.47 -6.09
C HIS A 63 -1.62 33.14 -7.55
N ARG A 64 -2.15 32.06 -8.12
CA ARG A 64 -2.32 31.88 -9.57
C ARG A 64 -3.82 31.68 -9.80
N PRO A 65 -4.41 32.26 -10.87
CA PRO A 65 -5.86 32.21 -11.10
C PRO A 65 -6.33 30.76 -10.97
N PHE A 66 -7.47 30.57 -10.29
CA PHE A 66 -8.12 29.28 -9.99
C PHE A 66 -8.08 28.35 -11.20
N THR A 67 -6.97 27.64 -11.34
CA THR A 67 -6.78 26.61 -12.36
C THR A 67 -7.20 25.32 -11.69
N SER A 68 -7.87 24.42 -12.43
CA SER A 68 -8.39 23.14 -11.93
C SER A 68 -7.42 22.37 -10.99
N LYS A 69 -6.10 22.47 -11.23
CA LYS A 69 -5.04 21.83 -10.40
C LYS A 69 -4.91 22.36 -8.96
N ASN A 70 -5.28 23.61 -8.70
CA ASN A 70 -5.19 24.21 -7.35
C ASN A 70 -6.36 23.76 -6.45
N VAL A 71 -7.53 23.50 -7.03
CA VAL A 71 -8.71 23.03 -6.30
C VAL A 71 -8.45 21.65 -5.69
N TYR A 72 -7.89 20.71 -6.45
CA TYR A 72 -7.55 19.37 -5.94
C TYR A 72 -6.54 19.42 -4.79
N SER A 73 -5.59 20.36 -4.82
CA SER A 73 -4.62 20.52 -3.72
C SER A 73 -5.27 21.09 -2.47
N GLY A 74 -6.22 22.01 -2.62
CA GLY A 74 -7.02 22.54 -1.51
C GLY A 74 -7.94 21.49 -0.89
N VAL A 75 -8.64 20.69 -1.72
CA VAL A 75 -9.47 19.57 -1.24
C VAL A 75 -8.63 18.56 -0.48
N LEU A 76 -7.46 18.19 -1.01
CA LEU A 76 -6.56 17.24 -0.33
C LEU A 76 -6.10 17.78 1.03
N ALA A 77 -5.66 19.04 1.08
CA ALA A 77 -5.25 19.71 2.31
C ALA A 77 -6.38 19.75 3.34
N LEU A 78 -7.59 20.11 2.92
CA LEU A 78 -8.77 20.17 3.79
C LEU A 78 -9.15 18.78 4.30
N SER A 79 -9.23 17.77 3.43
CA SER A 79 -9.53 16.40 3.83
C SER A 79 -8.52 15.86 4.84
N TRP A 80 -7.23 16.17 4.65
CA TRP A 80 -6.20 15.78 5.61
C TRP A 80 -6.41 16.45 6.97
N LEU A 81 -6.66 17.76 7.00
CA LEU A 81 -6.91 18.50 8.24
C LEU A 81 -8.18 18.02 8.95
N THR A 82 -9.22 17.67 8.20
CA THR A 82 -10.46 17.11 8.76
C THR A 82 -10.18 15.76 9.42
N VAL A 83 -9.55 14.82 8.73
CA VAL A 83 -9.26 13.48 9.29
C VAL A 83 -8.32 13.58 10.49
N PHE A 84 -7.28 14.42 10.41
CA PHE A 84 -6.40 14.68 11.54
C PHE A 84 -7.16 15.29 12.72
N GLY A 85 -8.04 16.26 12.46
CA GLY A 85 -8.89 16.89 13.46
C GLY A 85 -9.80 15.87 14.17
N LEU A 86 -10.48 15.00 13.42
CA LEU A 86 -11.32 13.92 13.98
C LEU A 86 -10.49 12.95 14.86
N GLY A 87 -9.28 12.61 14.42
CA GLY A 87 -8.38 11.78 15.25
C GLY A 87 -7.95 12.47 16.55
N MET A 88 -7.75 13.79 16.51
CA MET A 88 -7.46 14.56 17.73
C MET A 88 -8.67 14.65 18.66
N THR A 89 -9.88 14.87 18.15
CA THR A 89 -11.08 14.94 18.99
C THR A 89 -11.35 13.62 19.71
N ASP A 90 -11.12 12.47 19.05
CA ASP A 90 -11.18 11.16 19.70
C ASP A 90 -10.08 11.00 20.76
N ARG A 91 -8.84 11.41 20.45
CA ARG A 91 -7.71 11.33 21.40
C ARG A 91 -7.93 12.17 22.66
N PHE A 92 -8.60 13.30 22.54
CA PHE A 92 -8.94 14.19 23.65
C PHE A 92 -10.31 13.89 24.28
N ASN A 93 -10.97 12.79 23.90
CA ASN A 93 -12.30 12.38 24.38
C ASN A 93 -13.41 13.45 24.17
N VAL A 94 -13.26 14.31 23.16
CA VAL A 94 -14.30 15.28 22.77
C VAL A 94 -15.38 14.60 21.94
N THR A 95 -14.99 13.64 21.11
CA THR A 95 -15.87 12.76 20.33
C THR A 95 -15.61 11.30 20.70
N HIS A 96 -16.59 10.44 20.41
CA HIS A 96 -16.43 8.99 20.53
C HIS A 96 -16.50 8.38 19.14
N ASN A 97 -15.45 7.68 18.72
CA ASN A 97 -15.36 6.91 17.48
C ASN A 97 -15.51 7.74 16.19
N ALA A 98 -15.13 9.02 16.19
CA ALA A 98 -15.19 9.85 14.99
C ALA A 98 -14.28 9.31 13.87
N MET A 99 -13.13 8.73 14.22
CA MET A 99 -12.22 8.11 13.27
C MET A 99 -12.82 6.83 12.66
N ASP A 100 -13.47 6.00 13.48
CA ASP A 100 -14.15 4.79 12.99
C ASP A 100 -15.31 5.14 12.07
N GLN A 101 -16.05 6.20 12.38
CA GLN A 101 -17.09 6.72 11.50
C GLN A 101 -16.48 7.20 10.18
N ALA A 102 -15.41 8.00 10.21
CA ALA A 102 -14.73 8.42 8.98
C ALA A 102 -14.30 7.21 8.13
N PHE A 103 -13.77 6.16 8.77
CA PHE A 103 -13.43 4.92 8.09
C PHE A 103 -14.66 4.24 7.46
N GLN A 104 -15.74 4.04 8.22
CA GLN A 104 -16.95 3.37 7.74
C GLN A 104 -17.70 4.13 6.66
N TRP A 105 -17.72 5.47 6.71
CA TRP A 105 -18.48 6.30 5.79
C TRP A 105 -17.69 6.76 4.56
N VAL A 106 -16.35 6.79 4.64
CA VAL A 106 -15.50 7.26 3.53
C VAL A 106 -14.62 6.13 2.98
N GLN A 107 -13.84 5.47 3.83
CA GLN A 107 -12.86 4.48 3.38
C GLN A 107 -13.54 3.20 2.87
N VAL A 108 -14.49 2.63 3.63
CA VAL A 108 -15.16 1.38 3.28
C VAL A 108 -15.93 1.48 1.94
N PRO A 109 -16.74 2.54 1.69
CA PRO A 109 -17.42 2.68 0.40
C PRO A 109 -16.45 2.91 -0.76
N LEU A 110 -15.35 3.63 -0.54
CA LEU A 110 -14.30 3.83 -1.55
C LEU A 110 -13.63 2.51 -1.93
N GLU A 111 -13.27 1.70 -0.93
CA GLU A 111 -12.72 0.35 -1.15
C GLU A 111 -13.71 -0.55 -1.89
N ALA A 112 -14.99 -0.50 -1.51
CA ALA A 112 -16.04 -1.26 -2.19
C ALA A 112 -16.22 -0.83 -3.66
N ALA A 113 -16.17 0.48 -3.95
CA ALA A 113 -16.24 1.01 -5.31
C ALA A 113 -15.04 0.56 -6.16
N LEU A 114 -13.82 0.63 -5.61
CA LEU A 114 -12.61 0.16 -6.29
C LEU A 114 -12.64 -1.36 -6.51
N ALA A 115 -13.09 -2.13 -5.53
CA ALA A 115 -13.27 -3.58 -5.65
C ALA A 115 -14.31 -3.95 -6.71
N SER A 116 -15.41 -3.21 -6.79
CA SER A 116 -16.44 -3.37 -7.83
C SER A 116 -15.87 -3.10 -9.22
N LEU A 117 -15.10 -2.02 -9.38
CA LEU A 117 -14.46 -1.67 -10.64
C LEU A 117 -13.44 -2.75 -11.08
N LEU A 118 -12.66 -3.27 -10.14
CA LEU A 118 -11.74 -4.39 -10.38
C LEU A 118 -12.49 -5.65 -10.80
N ALA A 119 -13.58 -6.00 -10.11
CA ALA A 119 -14.41 -7.15 -10.46
C ALA A 119 -14.99 -7.00 -11.88
N PHE A 120 -15.52 -5.82 -12.21
CA PHE A 120 -16.01 -5.51 -13.54
C PHE A 120 -14.93 -5.66 -14.62
N PHE A 121 -13.75 -5.07 -14.40
CA PHE A 121 -12.64 -5.20 -15.35
C PHE A 121 -12.12 -6.63 -15.46
N LEU A 122 -12.10 -7.40 -14.37
CA LEU A 122 -11.67 -8.80 -14.38
C LEU A 122 -12.60 -9.64 -15.26
N VAL A 123 -13.92 -9.49 -15.09
CA VAL A 123 -14.93 -10.18 -15.91
C VAL A 123 -14.83 -9.74 -17.38
N LEU A 124 -14.80 -8.43 -17.63
CA LEU A 124 -14.70 -7.89 -19.00
C LEU A 124 -13.42 -8.37 -19.70
N SER A 125 -12.30 -8.36 -18.98
CA SER A 125 -11.01 -8.84 -19.51
C SER A 125 -11.04 -10.34 -19.75
N GLY A 126 -11.68 -11.11 -18.87
CA GLY A 126 -11.88 -12.55 -19.05
C GLY A 126 -12.73 -12.88 -20.28
N ILE A 127 -13.84 -12.16 -20.49
CA ILE A 127 -14.68 -12.30 -21.70
C ILE A 127 -13.90 -11.95 -22.95
N ARG A 128 -13.21 -10.80 -22.97
CA ARG A 128 -12.38 -10.37 -24.11
C ARG A 128 -11.25 -11.37 -24.39
N LEU A 129 -10.64 -11.93 -23.36
CA LEU A 129 -9.59 -12.94 -23.48
C LEU A 129 -10.14 -14.22 -24.10
N LEU A 130 -11.31 -14.69 -23.66
CA LEU A 130 -11.99 -15.86 -24.22
C LEU A 130 -12.41 -15.64 -25.68
N GLN A 131 -12.85 -14.43 -26.03
CA GLN A 131 -13.16 -14.07 -27.42
C GLN A 131 -11.93 -14.11 -28.32
N ARG A 132 -10.77 -13.63 -27.83
CA ARG A 132 -9.54 -13.54 -28.63
C ARG A 132 -8.76 -14.85 -28.69
N ARG A 133 -8.72 -15.62 -27.61
CA ARG A 133 -7.96 -16.88 -27.50
C ARG A 133 -8.79 -17.90 -26.73
N ARG A 134 -9.40 -18.84 -27.45
CA ARG A 134 -10.17 -19.95 -26.85
C ARG A 134 -9.24 -21.11 -26.51
N THR A 135 -8.48 -20.97 -25.44
CA THR A 135 -7.65 -22.05 -24.89
C THR A 135 -8.27 -22.62 -23.62
N ILE A 136 -7.85 -23.84 -23.24
CA ILE A 136 -8.30 -24.44 -21.98
C ILE A 136 -7.90 -23.57 -20.77
N TRP A 137 -6.72 -22.94 -20.82
CA TRP A 137 -6.21 -22.05 -19.77
C TRP A 137 -7.05 -20.78 -19.59
N THR A 138 -7.46 -20.17 -20.70
CA THR A 138 -8.33 -18.98 -20.67
C THR A 138 -9.73 -19.32 -20.15
N LEU A 139 -10.22 -20.53 -20.43
CA LEU A 139 -11.50 -21.00 -19.91
C LEU A 139 -11.41 -21.25 -18.40
N ILE A 140 -10.37 -21.95 -17.95
CA ILE A 140 -10.11 -22.17 -16.51
C ILE A 140 -10.00 -20.83 -15.79
N PHE A 141 -9.19 -19.90 -16.30
CA PHE A 141 -9.07 -18.56 -15.72
C PHE A 141 -10.42 -17.85 -15.57
N PHE A 142 -11.23 -17.84 -16.63
CA PHE A 142 -12.53 -17.17 -16.60
C PHE A 142 -13.49 -17.82 -15.60
N ILE A 143 -13.58 -19.16 -15.60
CA ILE A 143 -14.42 -19.91 -14.66
C ILE A 143 -13.97 -19.63 -13.23
N THR A 144 -12.66 -19.70 -12.94
CA THR A 144 -12.13 -19.41 -11.60
C THR A 144 -12.42 -17.98 -11.18
N ALA A 145 -12.25 -16.99 -12.06
CA ALA A 145 -12.53 -15.60 -11.76
C ALA A 145 -14.02 -15.39 -11.41
N VAL A 146 -14.93 -15.94 -12.22
CA VAL A 146 -16.38 -15.86 -11.97
C VAL A 146 -16.73 -16.56 -10.66
N LEU A 147 -16.24 -17.78 -10.43
CA LEU A 147 -16.51 -18.52 -9.20
C LEU A 147 -16.05 -17.78 -7.95
N VAL A 148 -14.86 -17.18 -7.97
CA VAL A 148 -14.34 -16.40 -6.84
C VAL A 148 -15.20 -15.16 -6.59
N LEU A 149 -15.60 -14.44 -7.63
CA LEU A 149 -16.46 -13.26 -7.49
C LEU A 149 -17.84 -13.63 -6.93
N PHE A 150 -18.45 -14.69 -7.46
CA PHE A 150 -19.74 -15.20 -6.97
C PHE A 150 -19.63 -15.69 -5.52
N ALA A 151 -18.58 -16.43 -5.17
CA ALA A 151 -18.38 -16.90 -3.80
C ALA A 151 -18.29 -15.73 -2.81
N ASN A 152 -17.58 -14.65 -3.14
CA ASN A 152 -17.51 -13.49 -2.26
C ASN A 152 -18.87 -12.76 -2.17
N ALA A 153 -19.61 -12.63 -3.26
CA ALA A 153 -20.91 -11.98 -3.26
C ALA A 153 -21.97 -12.76 -2.44
N LEU A 154 -21.98 -14.09 -2.54
CA LEU A 154 -22.94 -14.94 -1.85
C LEU A 154 -22.69 -15.02 -0.34
N LEU A 155 -21.42 -15.04 0.10
CA LEU A 155 -21.10 -15.12 1.53
C LEU A 155 -21.48 -13.87 2.33
N ILE A 156 -21.53 -12.70 1.66
CA ILE A 156 -21.91 -11.44 2.28
C ILE A 156 -23.43 -11.34 2.43
N ASN A 157 -24.20 -12.15 1.69
CA ASN A 157 -25.65 -12.08 1.67
C ASN A 157 -26.29 -12.86 2.84
N PRO A 158 -27.02 -12.20 3.75
CA PRO A 158 -27.69 -12.84 4.90
C PRO A 158 -28.77 -13.87 4.53
N TYR A 159 -29.27 -13.84 3.29
CA TYR A 159 -30.37 -14.69 2.82
C TYR A 159 -29.90 -16.04 2.24
N THR A 160 -28.61 -16.37 2.34
CA THR A 160 -28.09 -17.65 1.86
C THR A 160 -28.41 -18.79 2.85
N PRO A 161 -28.99 -19.92 2.39
CA PRO A 161 -29.20 -21.09 3.23
C PRO A 161 -27.90 -21.56 3.90
N GLY A 162 -27.93 -21.84 5.20
CA GLY A 162 -26.73 -22.12 6.00
C GLY A 162 -25.89 -23.32 5.52
N ASN A 163 -26.52 -24.33 4.92
CA ASN A 163 -25.85 -25.48 4.30
C ASN A 163 -25.06 -25.10 3.04
N ILE A 164 -25.59 -24.21 2.21
CA ILE A 164 -24.93 -23.70 1.01
C ILE A 164 -23.78 -22.77 1.40
N ASN A 165 -23.97 -21.96 2.44
CA ASN A 165 -22.94 -21.05 2.95
C ASN A 165 -21.69 -21.81 3.43
N GLN A 166 -21.86 -22.92 4.17
CA GLN A 166 -20.74 -23.76 4.63
C GLN A 166 -19.93 -24.35 3.47
N LEU A 167 -20.60 -24.86 2.42
CA LEU A 167 -19.91 -25.42 1.25
C LEU A 167 -19.13 -24.35 0.49
N ILE A 168 -19.72 -23.17 0.29
CA ILE A 168 -19.05 -22.04 -0.37
C ILE A 168 -17.87 -21.54 0.48
N ALA A 169 -18.01 -21.50 1.80
CA ALA A 169 -16.94 -21.10 2.71
C ALA A 169 -15.74 -22.06 2.64
N GLN A 170 -15.98 -23.38 2.55
CA GLN A 170 -14.93 -24.38 2.36
C GLN A 170 -14.24 -24.25 0.99
N ALA A 171 -15.01 -24.07 -0.08
CA ALA A 171 -14.43 -23.86 -1.41
C ALA A 171 -13.57 -22.57 -1.45
N ARG A 172 -14.05 -21.49 -0.82
CA ARG A 172 -13.31 -20.23 -0.69
C ARG A 172 -12.03 -20.41 0.11
N SER A 173 -12.07 -21.11 1.24
CA SER A 173 -10.88 -21.29 2.08
C SER A 173 -9.78 -22.08 1.36
N LEU A 174 -10.15 -23.07 0.52
CA LEU A 174 -9.20 -23.79 -0.34
C LEU A 174 -8.56 -22.87 -1.38
N VAL A 175 -9.37 -22.07 -2.09
CA VAL A 175 -8.85 -21.13 -3.10
C VAL A 175 -7.96 -20.07 -2.46
N GLN A 176 -8.38 -19.53 -1.30
CA GLN A 176 -7.61 -18.54 -0.56
C GLN A 176 -6.30 -19.12 -0.01
N GLY A 177 -6.36 -20.31 0.58
CA GLY A 177 -5.21 -20.97 1.20
C GLY A 177 -4.18 -21.45 0.17
N LEU A 178 -4.62 -21.96 -0.98
CA LEU A 178 -3.72 -22.49 -2.00
C LEU A 178 -3.29 -21.42 -3.00
N VAL A 179 -4.23 -20.82 -3.72
CA VAL A 179 -3.93 -19.99 -4.89
C VAL A 179 -3.62 -18.55 -4.49
N VAL A 180 -4.49 -17.94 -3.68
CA VAL A 180 -4.34 -16.52 -3.30
C VAL A 180 -3.11 -16.34 -2.41
N THR A 181 -2.93 -17.19 -1.41
CA THR A 181 -1.78 -17.13 -0.52
C THR A 181 -0.46 -17.37 -1.26
N ALA A 182 -0.41 -18.32 -2.20
CA ALA A 182 0.76 -18.52 -3.06
C ALA A 182 1.05 -17.28 -3.93
N GLY A 183 0.01 -16.68 -4.52
CA GLY A 183 0.13 -15.45 -5.30
C GLY A 183 0.66 -14.27 -4.47
N ILE A 184 0.10 -14.05 -3.29
CA ILE A 184 0.55 -13.00 -2.35
C ILE A 184 2.02 -13.23 -1.97
N ARG A 185 2.40 -14.47 -1.63
CA ARG A 185 3.81 -14.80 -1.33
C ARG A 185 4.72 -14.54 -2.52
N GLY A 186 4.31 -14.89 -3.73
CA GLY A 186 5.06 -14.58 -4.95
C GLY A 186 5.28 -13.09 -5.15
N VAL A 187 4.24 -12.27 -4.96
CA VAL A 187 4.33 -10.81 -5.01
C VAL A 187 5.26 -10.28 -3.93
N LEU A 188 5.14 -10.76 -2.69
CA LEU A 188 6.01 -10.36 -1.58
C LEU A 188 7.48 -10.71 -1.84
N ILE A 189 7.76 -11.88 -2.43
CA ILE A 189 9.11 -12.26 -2.84
C ILE A 189 9.62 -11.30 -3.93
N GLY A 190 8.80 -10.99 -4.93
CA GLY A 190 9.17 -10.03 -5.98
C GLY A 190 9.48 -8.65 -5.43
N VAL A 191 8.65 -8.14 -4.51
CA VAL A 191 8.88 -6.87 -3.81
C VAL A 191 10.16 -6.93 -2.98
N ALA A 192 10.39 -8.00 -2.22
CA ALA A 192 11.61 -8.18 -1.44
C ALA A 192 12.87 -8.17 -2.32
N LEU A 193 12.87 -8.90 -3.43
CA LEU A 193 13.97 -8.89 -4.40
C LEU A 193 14.19 -7.51 -5.01
N GLY A 194 13.12 -6.77 -5.31
CA GLY A 194 13.20 -5.38 -5.79
C GLY A 194 13.88 -4.46 -4.78
N ILE A 195 13.48 -4.54 -3.51
CA ILE A 195 14.07 -3.77 -2.40
C ILE A 195 15.54 -4.12 -2.20
N ILE A 196 15.88 -5.42 -2.21
CA ILE A 196 17.28 -5.89 -2.10
C ILE A 196 18.12 -5.33 -3.25
N THR A 197 17.61 -5.41 -4.47
CA THR A 197 18.31 -4.91 -5.66
C THR A 197 18.57 -3.41 -5.57
N LEU A 198 17.56 -2.62 -5.17
CA LEU A 198 17.73 -1.18 -4.94
C LEU A 198 18.76 -0.90 -3.85
N THR A 199 18.72 -1.64 -2.75
CA THR A 199 19.64 -1.48 -1.62
C THR A 199 21.08 -1.76 -2.06
N ILE A 200 21.33 -2.83 -2.80
CA ILE A 200 22.65 -3.17 -3.35
C ILE A 200 23.16 -2.05 -4.29
N ARG A 201 22.31 -1.52 -5.17
CA ARG A 201 22.71 -0.41 -6.08
C ARG A 201 23.12 0.85 -5.30
N ILE A 202 22.44 1.15 -4.20
CA ILE A 202 22.80 2.25 -3.31
C ILE A 202 24.14 1.97 -2.62
N LEU A 203 24.34 0.74 -2.11
CA LEU A 203 25.57 0.33 -1.42
C LEU A 203 26.82 0.34 -2.33
N ILE A 204 26.66 -0.03 -3.60
CA ILE A 204 27.76 0.02 -4.59
C ILE A 204 27.97 1.46 -5.10
N GLY A 205 27.05 2.38 -4.79
CA GLY A 205 27.13 3.79 -5.19
C GLY A 205 26.72 4.08 -6.62
N VAL A 206 26.07 3.11 -7.28
CA VAL A 206 25.50 3.25 -8.63
C VAL A 206 24.30 4.20 -8.59
N GLU A 207 23.45 4.07 -7.58
CA GLU A 207 22.28 4.93 -7.37
C GLU A 207 22.65 6.08 -6.43
N ARG A 208 22.51 7.35 -6.87
CA ARG A 208 22.85 8.53 -6.07
C ARG A 208 21.60 9.30 -5.64
N PRO A 209 21.24 9.34 -4.33
CA PRO A 209 19.95 9.85 -3.86
C PRO A 209 19.70 11.37 -4.08
N TYR A 210 20.72 12.17 -4.42
CA TYR A 210 20.61 13.64 -4.51
C TYR A 210 21.21 14.25 -5.78
N ASN A 211 21.32 13.49 -6.87
CA ASN A 211 21.84 13.99 -8.14
C ASN A 211 20.69 14.18 -9.16
N LYS A 212 19.83 15.17 -8.88
CA LYS A 212 19.07 15.90 -9.90
C LYS A 212 19.50 17.36 -9.86
#